data_AF-A0A9D2UXY3-F1
#
_entry.id   AF-A0A9D2UXY3-F1
#
_cell.length_a   1.000
_cell.length_b   1.000
_cell.length_c   1.000
_cell.angle_alpha   90.00
_cell.angle_beta   90.00
_cell.angle_gamma   90.00
#
_symmetry.space_group_name_H-M   'P 1'
#
loop_
_entity.id
_entity.type
_entity.pdbx_description
1 polymer ?
#
loop_
_entity_poly.entity_id
_entity_poly.type
_entity_poly.pdbx_seq_one_letter_code
_entity_poly.pdbx_strand_id
1 'polypeptide(L)'
;DVGIHDLHPELVRTLGRLRFRTSFGQNVLNHSLEVAYLCGVMAAELGLDPVPAKRAGLLHDLGKAVDHEVEGPHAVIGADLARRFGEKPEIVHAIEAHHADVEPNSVLDVLVQAADAVSAARPGARKESLESYVKRLEKFEEIANAHKGVERTYAMQAGREVRVMVVPELVDEAAAVVLAHDIAKQIEDEMQYPGQVKVVVIRESRAVDYAK
;
A
#
# COMPACT_ATOMS: atom_id res chain seq x y z
N ASP A 1 -18.22 -8.82 -16.08
CA ASP A 1 -18.80 -7.84 -17.00
C ASP A 1 -19.42 -6.73 -16.16
N VAL A 2 -19.17 -5.46 -16.47
CA VAL A 2 -19.68 -4.29 -15.71
C VAL A 2 -20.80 -3.54 -16.46
N GLY A 3 -21.21 -4.04 -17.63
CA GLY A 3 -22.31 -3.46 -18.40
C GLY A 3 -21.96 -2.17 -19.15
N ILE A 4 -20.68 -1.93 -19.39
CA ILE A 4 -20.18 -0.80 -20.19
C ILE A 4 -19.64 -1.37 -21.51
N HIS A 5 -20.35 -1.10 -22.62
CA HIS A 5 -20.06 -1.71 -23.93
C HIS A 5 -19.81 -0.68 -25.04
N ASP A 6 -20.04 0.61 -24.76
CA ASP A 6 -19.96 1.73 -25.68
C ASP A 6 -18.69 2.58 -25.46
N LEU A 7 -17.61 1.94 -24.99
CA LEU A 7 -16.29 2.58 -24.89
C LEU A 7 -15.64 2.69 -26.27
N HIS A 8 -14.87 3.75 -26.46
CA HIS A 8 -14.02 3.87 -27.64
C HIS A 8 -13.08 2.65 -27.77
N PRO A 9 -12.89 2.07 -28.97
CA PRO A 9 -12.08 0.85 -29.13
C PRO A 9 -10.66 0.94 -28.56
N GLU A 10 -10.03 2.11 -28.63
CA GLU A 10 -8.73 2.34 -28.00
C GLU A 10 -8.77 2.30 -26.48
N LEU A 11 -9.83 2.82 -25.83
CA LEU A 11 -9.99 2.68 -24.39
C LEU A 11 -10.16 1.21 -23.98
N VAL A 12 -10.90 0.43 -24.78
CA VAL A 12 -11.03 -1.02 -24.57
C VAL A 12 -9.68 -1.73 -24.68
N ARG A 13 -8.86 -1.38 -25.68
CA ARG A 13 -7.51 -1.93 -25.85
C ARG A 13 -6.62 -1.58 -24.66
N THR A 14 -6.64 -0.32 -24.21
CA THR A 14 -5.84 0.16 -23.08
C THR A 14 -6.27 -0.50 -21.77
N LEU A 15 -7.58 -0.62 -21.51
CA LEU A 15 -8.11 -1.40 -20.39
C LEU A 15 -7.63 -2.86 -20.44
N GLY A 16 -7.59 -3.46 -21.62
CA GLY A 16 -7.07 -4.81 -21.83
C GLY A 16 -5.60 -4.98 -21.39
N ARG A 17 -4.76 -3.94 -21.52
CA ARG A 17 -3.37 -3.95 -21.06
C ARG A 17 -3.26 -4.06 -19.53
N LEU A 18 -4.21 -3.49 -18.78
CA LEU A 18 -4.25 -3.57 -17.32
C LEU A 18 -4.37 -5.01 -16.81
N ARG A 19 -4.85 -5.95 -17.64
CA ARG A 19 -4.86 -7.39 -17.31
C ARG A 19 -3.46 -7.95 -17.05
N PHE A 20 -2.43 -7.36 -17.65
CA PHE A 20 -1.04 -7.80 -17.51
C PHE A 20 -0.24 -6.92 -16.55
N ARG A 21 -0.92 -5.95 -15.89
CA ARG A 21 -0.31 -5.04 -14.92
C ARG A 21 -0.70 -5.44 -13.49
N THR A 22 0.26 -5.35 -12.58
CA THR A 22 0.04 -5.57 -11.15
C THR A 22 0.52 -4.34 -10.39
N SER A 23 -0.26 -3.88 -9.42
CA SER A 23 0.09 -2.79 -8.51
C SER A 23 -0.20 -3.26 -7.07
N PHE A 24 0.76 -3.11 -6.17
CA PHE A 24 0.66 -3.60 -4.78
C PHE A 24 0.24 -5.08 -4.64
N GLY A 25 0.64 -5.92 -5.61
CA GLY A 25 0.30 -7.34 -5.64
C GLY A 25 -1.11 -7.66 -6.15
N GLN A 26 -1.90 -6.65 -6.54
CA GLN A 26 -3.23 -6.79 -7.14
C GLN A 26 -3.18 -6.56 -8.65
N ASN A 27 -3.91 -7.39 -9.41
CA ASN A 27 -4.11 -7.16 -10.83
C ASN A 27 -4.92 -5.87 -11.05
N VAL A 28 -4.42 -4.96 -11.88
CA VAL A 28 -5.02 -3.62 -12.03
C VAL A 28 -6.38 -3.70 -12.72
N LEU A 29 -6.57 -4.53 -13.75
CA LEU A 29 -7.89 -4.67 -14.38
C LEU A 29 -8.95 -5.20 -13.41
N ASN A 30 -8.60 -6.20 -12.60
CA ASN A 30 -9.51 -6.73 -11.59
C ASN A 30 -9.87 -5.67 -10.53
N HIS A 31 -8.89 -4.85 -10.13
CA HIS A 31 -9.12 -3.71 -9.26
C HIS A 31 -10.08 -2.69 -9.90
N SER A 32 -9.84 -2.27 -11.15
CA SER A 32 -10.73 -1.33 -11.85
C SER A 32 -12.15 -1.87 -12.02
N LEU A 33 -12.32 -3.17 -12.29
CA LEU A 33 -13.64 -3.82 -12.36
C LEU A 33 -14.37 -3.79 -11.01
N GLU A 34 -13.65 -3.96 -9.92
CA GLU A 34 -14.23 -3.87 -8.59
C GLU A 34 -14.60 -2.44 -8.22
N VAL A 35 -13.72 -1.48 -8.45
CA VAL A 35 -13.99 -0.05 -8.22
C VAL A 35 -15.22 0.37 -9.01
N ALA A 36 -15.35 -0.05 -10.27
CA ALA A 36 -16.56 0.15 -11.05
C ALA A 36 -17.82 -0.42 -10.37
N TYR A 37 -17.76 -1.67 -9.86
CA TYR A 37 -18.88 -2.29 -9.17
C TYR A 37 -19.27 -1.53 -7.90
N LEU A 38 -18.30 -1.15 -7.07
CA LEU A 38 -18.51 -0.39 -5.84
C LEU A 38 -19.11 0.99 -6.14
N CYS A 39 -18.59 1.71 -7.12
CA CYS A 39 -19.16 2.98 -7.59
C CYS A 39 -20.63 2.81 -7.98
N GLY A 40 -20.95 1.75 -8.73
CA GLY A 40 -22.33 1.47 -9.13
C GLY A 40 -23.27 1.20 -7.96
N VAL A 41 -22.81 0.46 -6.95
CA VAL A 41 -23.60 0.19 -5.73
C VAL A 41 -23.81 1.49 -4.95
N MET A 42 -22.74 2.23 -4.66
CA MET A 42 -22.84 3.48 -3.90
C MET A 42 -23.71 4.54 -4.60
N ALA A 43 -23.58 4.67 -5.93
CA ALA A 43 -24.44 5.56 -6.70
C ALA A 43 -25.93 5.19 -6.58
N ALA A 44 -26.25 3.89 -6.69
CA ALA A 44 -27.63 3.41 -6.56
C ALA A 44 -28.20 3.68 -5.16
N GLU A 45 -27.43 3.44 -4.10
CA GLU A 45 -27.84 3.72 -2.71
C GLU A 45 -28.07 5.22 -2.45
N LEU A 46 -27.36 6.09 -3.17
CA LEU A 46 -27.55 7.55 -3.12
C LEU A 46 -28.65 8.06 -4.07
N GLY A 47 -29.33 7.18 -4.80
CA GLY A 47 -30.36 7.56 -5.79
C GLY A 47 -29.81 8.23 -7.05
N LEU A 48 -28.53 8.04 -7.35
CA LEU A 48 -27.85 8.54 -8.55
C LEU A 48 -27.85 7.48 -9.67
N ASP A 49 -27.60 7.91 -10.91
CA ASP A 49 -27.42 6.97 -12.04
C ASP A 49 -26.14 6.14 -11.85
N PRO A 50 -26.23 4.80 -11.75
CA PRO A 50 -25.06 3.94 -11.59
C PRO A 50 -24.16 3.88 -12.82
N VAL A 51 -24.64 4.23 -14.02
CA VAL A 51 -23.91 4.04 -15.27
C VAL A 51 -22.67 4.95 -15.36
N PRO A 52 -22.75 6.27 -15.16
CA PRO A 52 -21.57 7.14 -15.11
C PRO A 52 -20.59 6.74 -13.99
N ALA A 53 -21.11 6.32 -12.83
CA ALA A 53 -20.31 5.89 -11.69
C ALA A 53 -19.47 4.65 -12.01
N LYS A 54 -20.08 3.61 -12.60
CA LYS A 54 -19.38 2.41 -13.08
C LYS A 54 -18.35 2.76 -14.14
N ARG A 55 -18.69 3.65 -15.08
CA ARG A 55 -17.80 4.06 -16.17
C ARG A 55 -16.56 4.78 -15.63
N ALA A 56 -16.73 5.74 -14.74
CA ALA A 56 -15.62 6.46 -14.10
C ALA A 56 -14.75 5.51 -13.25
N GLY A 57 -15.38 4.67 -12.43
CA GLY A 57 -14.67 3.67 -11.62
C GLY A 57 -13.87 2.66 -12.47
N LEU A 58 -14.37 2.28 -13.65
CA LEU A 58 -13.65 1.39 -14.57
C LEU A 58 -12.40 2.06 -15.17
N LEU A 59 -12.48 3.36 -15.42
CA LEU A 59 -11.45 4.11 -16.15
C LEU A 59 -10.47 4.87 -15.24
N HIS A 60 -10.70 4.95 -13.93
CA HIS A 60 -9.89 5.78 -13.01
C HIS A 60 -8.38 5.49 -13.11
N ASP A 61 -8.01 4.23 -13.26
CA ASP A 61 -6.63 3.76 -13.28
C ASP A 61 -6.06 3.55 -14.69
N LEU A 62 -6.74 4.04 -15.74
CA LEU A 62 -6.39 3.81 -17.14
C LEU A 62 -4.95 4.22 -17.48
N GLY A 63 -4.43 5.26 -16.83
CA GLY A 63 -3.06 5.73 -17.05
C GLY A 63 -1.98 4.69 -16.71
N LYS A 64 -2.24 3.74 -15.79
CA LYS A 64 -1.28 2.66 -15.43
C LYS A 64 -0.99 1.70 -16.58
N ALA A 65 -1.76 1.75 -17.66
CA ALA A 65 -1.52 0.97 -18.87
C ALA A 65 -0.48 1.60 -19.82
N VAL A 66 -0.15 2.87 -19.63
CA VAL A 66 0.69 3.67 -20.55
C VAL A 66 1.68 4.60 -19.82
N ASP A 67 1.77 4.51 -18.49
CA ASP A 67 2.65 5.29 -17.60
C ASP A 67 4.17 5.15 -17.89
N HIS A 68 4.55 4.11 -18.62
CA HIS A 68 5.93 3.85 -19.04
C HIS A 68 6.27 4.49 -20.39
N GLU A 69 5.27 4.92 -21.16
CA GLU A 69 5.44 5.60 -22.45
C GLU A 69 5.34 7.13 -22.31
N VAL A 70 4.73 7.61 -21.22
CA VAL A 70 4.42 9.03 -20.99
C VAL A 70 4.78 9.40 -19.55
N GLU A 71 5.58 10.46 -19.39
CA GLU A 71 5.97 10.98 -18.09
C GLU A 71 4.82 11.75 -17.43
N GLY A 72 4.51 11.43 -16.17
CA GLY A 72 3.50 12.13 -15.35
C GLY A 72 2.71 11.22 -14.40
N PRO A 73 1.86 11.79 -13.53
CA PRO A 73 0.96 11.01 -12.67
C PRO A 73 -0.06 10.23 -13.50
N HIS A 74 -0.36 8.97 -13.14
CA HIS A 74 -1.26 8.12 -13.93
C HIS A 74 -2.69 8.67 -13.97
N ALA A 75 -3.13 9.42 -12.96
CA ALA A 75 -4.42 10.09 -12.96
C ALA A 75 -4.53 11.11 -14.11
N VAL A 76 -3.50 11.95 -14.27
CA VAL A 76 -3.42 12.96 -15.34
C VAL A 76 -3.33 12.28 -16.71
N ILE A 77 -2.47 11.27 -16.85
CA ILE A 77 -2.31 10.52 -18.10
C ILE A 77 -3.63 9.83 -18.50
N GLY A 78 -4.31 9.21 -17.54
CA GLY A 78 -5.60 8.54 -17.74
C GLY A 78 -6.70 9.52 -18.16
N ALA A 79 -6.77 10.67 -17.49
CA ALA A 79 -7.72 11.74 -17.81
C ALA A 79 -7.50 12.30 -19.21
N ASP A 80 -6.24 12.57 -19.58
CA ASP A 80 -5.87 13.02 -20.92
C ASP A 80 -6.25 12.00 -22.00
N LEU A 81 -6.00 10.72 -21.74
CA LEU A 81 -6.34 9.65 -22.67
C LEU A 81 -7.86 9.53 -22.86
N ALA A 82 -8.63 9.55 -21.76
CA ALA A 82 -10.09 9.52 -21.79
C ALA A 82 -10.65 10.74 -22.55
N ARG A 83 -10.11 11.94 -22.30
CA ARG A 83 -10.49 13.18 -22.99
C ARG A 83 -10.23 13.11 -24.50
N ARG A 84 -9.06 12.60 -24.91
CA ARG A 84 -8.70 12.44 -26.33
C ARG A 84 -9.63 11.49 -27.08
N PHE A 85 -10.17 10.47 -26.40
CA PHE A 85 -11.09 9.50 -27.00
C PHE A 85 -12.58 9.82 -26.77
N GLY A 86 -12.89 11.05 -26.36
CA GLY A 86 -14.25 11.57 -26.36
C GLY A 86 -15.09 11.20 -25.14
N GLU A 87 -14.48 10.82 -24.02
CA GLU A 87 -15.21 10.65 -22.77
C GLU A 87 -15.78 11.98 -22.25
N LYS A 88 -16.90 11.88 -21.51
CA LYS A 88 -17.58 13.05 -20.97
C LYS A 88 -16.70 13.79 -19.96
N PRO A 89 -16.78 15.14 -19.87
CA PRO A 89 -15.97 15.93 -18.93
C PRO A 89 -16.07 15.47 -17.47
N GLU A 90 -17.26 15.06 -17.03
CA GLU A 90 -17.50 14.52 -15.68
C GLU A 90 -16.72 13.21 -15.41
N ILE A 91 -16.62 12.33 -16.41
CA ILE A 91 -15.87 11.08 -16.31
C ILE A 91 -14.37 11.38 -16.29
N VAL A 92 -13.92 12.29 -17.16
CA VAL A 92 -12.53 12.73 -17.23
C VAL A 92 -12.10 13.36 -15.90
N HIS A 93 -12.92 14.22 -15.31
CA HIS A 93 -12.62 14.85 -14.04
C HIS A 93 -12.54 13.84 -12.89
N ALA A 94 -13.46 12.87 -12.85
CA ALA A 94 -13.41 11.82 -11.84
C ALA A 94 -12.14 10.94 -11.94
N ILE A 95 -11.63 10.72 -13.17
CA ILE A 95 -10.33 10.07 -13.39
C ILE A 95 -9.18 10.98 -12.92
N GLU A 96 -9.25 12.29 -13.16
CA GLU A 96 -8.18 13.21 -12.77
C GLU A 96 -8.09 13.40 -11.25
N ALA A 97 -9.24 13.51 -10.58
CA ALA A 97 -9.34 13.84 -9.16
C ALA A 97 -9.22 12.62 -8.22
N HIS A 98 -9.07 11.38 -8.71
CA HIS A 98 -9.19 10.20 -7.82
C HIS A 98 -8.06 10.02 -6.79
N HIS A 99 -6.90 10.68 -6.96
CA HIS A 99 -5.84 10.76 -5.94
C HIS A 99 -5.93 12.03 -5.06
N ALA A 100 -6.96 12.85 -5.25
CA ALA A 100 -7.12 14.16 -4.62
C ALA A 100 -6.01 15.18 -4.96
N ASP A 101 -5.27 14.96 -6.05
CA ASP A 101 -4.32 15.94 -6.62
C ASP A 101 -5.05 17.15 -7.23
N VAL A 102 -6.29 16.94 -7.65
CA VAL A 102 -7.25 17.96 -8.09
C VAL A 102 -8.45 17.90 -7.15
N GLU A 103 -8.97 19.08 -6.78
CA GLU A 103 -10.09 19.17 -5.85
C GLU A 103 -11.36 18.54 -6.47
N PRO A 104 -11.99 17.56 -5.80
CA PRO A 104 -13.23 16.96 -6.28
C PRO A 104 -14.33 18.02 -6.33
N ASN A 105 -15.08 18.07 -7.43
CA ASN A 105 -16.13 19.06 -7.64
C ASN A 105 -17.52 18.42 -7.85
N SER A 106 -17.59 17.10 -7.87
CA SER A 106 -18.83 16.36 -8.06
C SER A 106 -18.95 15.16 -7.10
N VAL A 107 -20.19 14.68 -6.90
CA VAL A 107 -20.43 13.44 -6.13
C VAL A 107 -19.76 12.25 -6.82
N LEU A 108 -19.67 12.26 -8.16
CA LEU A 108 -19.01 11.22 -8.93
C LEU A 108 -17.53 11.08 -8.55
N ASP A 109 -16.81 12.20 -8.41
CA ASP A 109 -15.39 12.20 -8.02
C ASP A 109 -15.22 11.54 -6.64
N VAL A 110 -16.05 11.93 -5.68
CA VAL A 110 -16.03 11.40 -4.31
C VAL A 110 -16.37 9.90 -4.30
N LEU A 111 -17.32 9.46 -5.13
CA LEU A 111 -17.65 8.05 -5.27
C LEU A 111 -16.47 7.22 -5.80
N VAL A 112 -15.74 7.73 -6.79
CA VAL A 112 -14.56 7.05 -7.32
C VAL A 112 -13.45 6.96 -6.27
N GLN A 113 -13.18 8.04 -5.55
CA GLN A 113 -12.20 8.04 -4.44
C GLN A 113 -12.58 7.03 -3.35
N ALA A 114 -13.84 7.04 -2.93
CA ALA A 114 -14.33 6.11 -1.92
C ALA A 114 -14.23 4.65 -2.39
N ALA A 115 -14.59 4.36 -3.64
CA ALA A 115 -14.53 3.01 -4.21
C ALA A 115 -13.09 2.50 -4.33
N ASP A 116 -12.15 3.34 -4.76
CA ASP A 116 -10.72 3.01 -4.84
C ASP A 116 -10.18 2.68 -3.44
N ALA A 117 -10.42 3.57 -2.46
CA ALA A 117 -10.01 3.36 -1.08
C ALA A 117 -10.59 2.06 -0.49
N VAL A 118 -11.88 1.78 -0.71
CA VAL A 118 -12.52 0.54 -0.24
C VAL A 118 -11.93 -0.69 -0.92
N SER A 119 -11.75 -0.69 -2.24
CA SER A 119 -11.14 -1.82 -2.98
C SER A 119 -9.73 -2.12 -2.47
N ALA A 120 -8.95 -1.07 -2.22
CA ALA A 120 -7.57 -1.12 -1.72
C ALA A 120 -7.45 -1.60 -0.27
N ALA A 121 -8.39 -1.23 0.60
CA ALA A 121 -8.36 -1.53 2.03
C ALA A 121 -8.79 -2.96 2.37
N ARG A 122 -9.32 -3.74 1.42
CA ARG A 122 -9.78 -5.10 1.68
C ARG A 122 -8.62 -5.99 2.17
N PRO A 123 -8.83 -6.82 3.20
CA PRO A 123 -7.83 -7.77 3.66
C PRO A 123 -7.30 -8.64 2.50
N GLY A 124 -5.98 -8.58 2.27
CA GLY A 124 -5.32 -9.34 1.20
C GLY A 124 -5.40 -8.73 -0.21
N ALA A 125 -6.07 -7.59 -0.42
CA ALA A 125 -6.08 -6.90 -1.71
C ALA A 125 -4.71 -6.31 -2.03
N ARG A 126 -4.15 -5.54 -1.10
CA ARG A 126 -2.74 -5.18 -1.13
C ARG A 126 -1.97 -6.24 -0.36
N LYS A 127 -1.14 -7.00 -1.06
CA LYS A 127 -0.05 -7.67 -0.37
C LYS A 127 0.83 -6.54 0.12
N GLU A 128 1.05 -6.43 1.43
CA GLU A 128 2.09 -5.57 1.99
C GLU A 128 3.31 -5.72 1.09
N SER A 129 3.73 -4.63 0.43
CA SER A 129 4.76 -4.77 -0.60
C SER A 129 5.98 -5.34 0.09
N LEU A 130 6.62 -6.35 -0.50
CA LEU A 130 7.84 -6.92 0.07
C LEU A 130 8.83 -5.81 0.46
N GLU A 131 8.85 -4.72 -0.31
CA GLU A 131 9.63 -3.53 -0.02
C GLU A 131 9.21 -2.82 1.27
N SER A 132 7.91 -2.57 1.50
CA SER A 132 7.43 -1.96 2.75
C SER A 132 7.70 -2.84 3.96
N TYR A 133 7.59 -4.16 3.78
CA TYR A 133 7.94 -5.15 4.79
C TYR A 133 9.45 -5.14 5.08
N VAL A 134 10.30 -5.11 4.04
CA VAL A 134 11.77 -5.01 4.18
C VAL A 134 12.16 -3.70 4.88
N LYS A 135 11.66 -2.55 4.41
CA LYS A 135 11.90 -1.23 5.04
C LYS A 135 11.50 -1.22 6.51
N ARG A 136 10.43 -1.92 6.87
CA ARG A 136 10.01 -2.07 8.26
C ARG A 136 11.02 -2.88 9.09
N LEU A 137 11.49 -4.02 8.56
CA LEU A 137 12.51 -4.82 9.25
C LEU A 137 13.82 -4.04 9.40
N GLU A 138 14.24 -3.35 8.36
CA GLU A 138 15.42 -2.47 8.38
C GLU A 138 15.27 -1.38 9.44
N LYS A 139 14.07 -0.80 9.59
CA LYS A 139 13.82 0.22 10.63
C LYS A 139 13.89 -0.35 12.05
N PHE A 140 13.38 -1.57 12.28
CA PHE A 140 13.56 -2.24 13.58
C PHE A 140 15.02 -2.46 13.92
N GLU A 141 15.82 -2.90 12.94
CA GLU A 141 17.25 -3.10 13.11
C GLU A 141 17.97 -1.77 13.35
N GLU A 142 17.63 -0.71 12.61
CA GLU A 142 18.19 0.63 12.79
C GLU A 142 17.94 1.16 14.21
N ILE A 143 16.69 1.12 14.68
CA ILE A 143 16.31 1.59 16.02
C ILE A 143 17.11 0.84 17.08
N ALA A 144 17.12 -0.50 17.05
CA ALA A 144 17.80 -1.29 18.06
C ALA A 144 19.32 -1.12 18.01
N ASN A 145 19.93 -1.10 16.82
CA ASN A 145 21.38 -0.96 16.66
C ASN A 145 21.90 0.43 17.06
N ALA A 146 21.03 1.45 17.14
CA ALA A 146 21.40 2.79 17.62
C ALA A 146 21.68 2.81 19.15
N HIS A 147 21.23 1.81 19.90
CA HIS A 147 21.46 1.74 21.33
C HIS A 147 22.87 1.23 21.67
N LYS A 148 23.49 1.86 22.68
CA LYS A 148 24.85 1.51 23.10
C LYS A 148 24.89 0.08 23.67
N GLY A 149 25.87 -0.70 23.22
CA GLY A 149 26.10 -2.06 23.70
C GLY A 149 25.34 -3.14 22.93
N VAL A 150 24.52 -2.76 21.94
CA VAL A 150 23.94 -3.68 20.96
C VAL A 150 25.02 -4.10 19.96
N GLU A 151 25.18 -5.40 19.78
CA GLU A 151 26.10 -5.99 18.79
C GLU A 151 25.36 -6.27 17.47
N ARG A 152 24.19 -6.91 17.56
CA ARG A 152 23.38 -7.32 16.40
C ARG A 152 21.90 -7.35 16.75
N THR A 153 21.06 -7.08 15.76
CA THR A 153 19.61 -7.19 15.88
C THR A 153 19.04 -8.08 14.80
N TYR A 154 18.01 -8.86 15.13
CA TYR A 154 17.27 -9.70 14.20
C TYR A 154 15.77 -9.50 14.38
N ALA A 155 15.09 -9.05 13.33
CA ALA A 155 13.64 -9.08 13.29
C ALA A 155 13.13 -10.48 12.91
N MET A 156 12.27 -11.06 13.75
CA MET A 156 11.71 -12.41 13.66
C MET A 156 10.18 -12.38 13.58
N GLN A 157 9.58 -13.54 13.28
CA GLN A 157 8.12 -13.74 13.26
C GLN A 157 7.36 -12.69 12.43
N ALA A 158 7.81 -12.45 11.20
CA ALA A 158 7.24 -11.44 10.33
C ALA A 158 7.26 -10.00 10.92
N GLY A 159 8.30 -9.68 11.70
CA GLY A 159 8.45 -8.37 12.34
C GLY A 159 7.60 -8.19 13.60
N ARG A 160 7.14 -9.28 14.24
CA ARG A 160 6.46 -9.26 15.54
C ARG A 160 7.37 -9.55 16.73
N GLU A 161 8.60 -9.97 16.48
CA GLU A 161 9.61 -10.18 17.50
C GLU A 161 10.92 -9.53 17.04
N VAL A 162 11.61 -8.82 17.92
CA VAL A 162 12.93 -8.25 17.67
C VAL A 162 13.89 -8.85 18.70
N ARG A 163 14.92 -9.55 18.23
CA ARG A 163 15.98 -10.11 19.09
C ARG A 163 17.21 -9.24 19.01
N VAL A 164 17.65 -8.75 20.15
CA VAL A 164 18.77 -7.83 20.30
C VAL A 164 19.89 -8.54 21.03
N MET A 165 20.98 -8.84 20.33
CA MET A 165 22.19 -9.39 20.93
C MET A 165 23.04 -8.25 21.46
N VAL A 166 23.44 -8.35 22.72
CA VAL A 166 24.28 -7.34 23.39
C VAL A 166 25.64 -7.88 23.74
N VAL A 167 26.62 -6.97 23.79
CA VAL A 167 27.98 -7.27 24.26
C VAL A 167 27.94 -7.42 25.80
N PRO A 168 28.18 -8.63 26.36
CA PRO A 168 28.01 -8.90 27.79
C PRO A 168 28.89 -8.05 28.71
N GLU A 169 30.02 -7.54 28.21
CA GLU A 169 30.96 -6.67 28.92
C GLU A 169 30.46 -5.22 29.03
N LEU A 170 29.57 -4.80 28.14
CA LEU A 170 29.04 -3.43 28.08
C LEU A 170 27.64 -3.32 28.69
N VAL A 171 26.87 -4.41 28.68
CA VAL A 171 25.48 -4.46 29.16
C VAL A 171 25.38 -5.54 30.24
N ASP A 172 25.08 -5.13 31.48
CA ASP A 172 24.80 -6.04 32.59
C ASP A 172 23.31 -6.47 32.59
N GLU A 173 22.93 -7.32 33.55
CA GLU A 173 21.56 -7.87 33.61
C GLU A 173 20.50 -6.79 33.82
N ALA A 174 20.77 -5.79 34.66
CA ALA A 174 19.83 -4.71 34.92
C ALA A 174 19.68 -3.81 33.70
N ALA A 175 20.80 -3.46 33.06
CA ALA A 175 20.84 -2.68 31.83
C ALA A 175 20.13 -3.40 30.67
N ALA A 176 20.20 -4.73 30.59
CA ALA A 176 19.49 -5.50 29.56
C ALA A 176 17.96 -5.37 29.67
N VAL A 177 17.42 -5.33 30.90
CA VAL A 177 15.98 -5.14 31.13
C VAL A 177 15.55 -3.73 30.72
N VAL A 178 16.33 -2.71 31.07
CA VAL A 178 16.07 -1.32 30.69
C VAL A 178 16.15 -1.16 29.17
N LEU A 179 17.18 -1.72 28.54
CA LEU A 179 17.36 -1.69 27.09
C LEU A 179 16.18 -2.33 26.34
N ALA A 180 15.65 -3.46 26.82
CA ALA A 180 14.48 -4.09 26.22
C ALA A 180 13.25 -3.17 26.26
N HIS A 181 13.06 -2.46 27.39
CA HIS A 181 11.96 -1.50 27.55
C HIS A 181 12.14 -0.28 26.65
N ASP A 182 13.33 0.30 26.61
CA ASP A 182 13.63 1.50 25.83
C ASP A 182 13.48 1.25 24.32
N ILE A 183 13.98 0.12 23.82
CA ILE A 183 13.80 -0.27 22.42
C ILE A 183 12.32 -0.49 22.10
N ALA A 184 11.57 -1.18 22.97
CA ALA A 184 10.14 -1.41 22.75
C ALA A 184 9.35 -0.09 22.69
N LYS A 185 9.66 0.84 23.59
CA LYS A 185 9.03 2.17 23.63
C LYS A 185 9.38 3.01 22.40
N GLN A 186 10.64 3.02 21.98
CA GLN A 186 11.05 3.77 20.80
C GLN A 186 10.42 3.21 19.52
N ILE A 187 10.26 1.88 19.43
CA ILE A 187 9.50 1.25 18.35
C ILE A 187 8.04 1.72 18.34
N GLU A 188 7.40 1.78 19.51
CA GLU A 188 6.01 2.25 19.65
C GLU A 188 5.87 3.73 19.24
N ASP A 189 6.85 4.57 19.58
CA ASP A 189 6.82 6.01 19.28
C ASP A 189 7.16 6.33 17.80
N GLU A 190 8.11 5.62 17.19
CA GLU A 190 8.59 5.91 15.83
C GLU A 190 7.88 5.13 14.72
N MET A 191 7.22 4.01 15.05
CA MET A 191 6.62 3.12 14.06
C MET A 191 5.14 2.87 14.36
N GLN A 192 4.28 3.20 13.40
CA GLN A 192 2.88 2.76 13.45
C GLN A 192 2.81 1.27 13.13
N TYR A 193 2.65 0.44 14.16
CA TYR A 193 2.54 -1.01 14.02
C TYR A 193 1.19 -1.54 14.53
N PRO A 194 0.41 -2.27 13.71
CA PRO A 194 -0.82 -2.89 14.17
C PRO A 194 -0.51 -4.12 15.04
N GLY A 195 -0.59 -3.95 16.35
CA GLY A 195 -0.45 -5.01 17.34
C GLY A 195 0.80 -4.86 18.21
N GLN A 196 1.14 -5.91 18.96
CA GLN A 196 2.28 -5.89 19.87
C GLN A 196 3.54 -6.41 19.17
N VAL A 197 4.67 -5.74 19.42
CA VAL A 197 6.01 -6.18 19.04
C VAL A 197 6.75 -6.64 20.29
N LYS A 198 7.26 -7.86 20.28
CA LYS A 198 8.02 -8.42 21.40
C LYS A 198 9.51 -8.11 21.24
N VAL A 199 10.10 -7.39 22.18
CA VAL A 199 11.55 -7.16 22.21
C VAL A 199 12.20 -8.16 23.17
N VAL A 200 13.22 -8.87 22.69
CA VAL A 200 14.00 -9.84 23.47
C VAL A 200 15.47 -9.45 23.42
N VAL A 201 16.01 -9.00 24.55
CA VAL A 201 17.45 -8.77 24.69
C VAL A 201 18.13 -10.07 25.12
N ILE A 202 19.17 -10.46 24.39
CA ILE A 202 19.92 -11.70 24.60
C ILE A 202 21.35 -11.31 24.95
N ARG A 203 21.75 -11.64 26.18
CA ARG A 203 23.12 -11.55 26.65
C ARG A 203 23.68 -12.97 26.74
N GLU A 204 24.68 -13.27 25.93
CA GLU A 204 25.24 -14.63 25.82
C GLU A 204 26.74 -14.63 26.10
N SER A 205 27.19 -15.51 27.01
CA SER A 205 28.60 -15.80 27.21
C SER A 205 28.87 -17.25 26.80
N ARG A 206 29.83 -17.46 25.90
CA ARG A 206 30.19 -18.79 25.38
C ARG A 206 31.57 -19.20 25.87
N ALA A 207 31.67 -20.35 26.52
CA ALA A 207 32.92 -21.06 26.80
C ALA A 207 32.87 -22.40 26.07
N VAL A 208 33.91 -22.70 25.28
CA VAL A 208 34.00 -23.92 24.46
C VAL A 208 35.33 -24.61 24.78
N ASP A 209 35.27 -25.90 25.08
CA ASP A 209 36.44 -26.76 25.29
C ASP A 209 36.24 -28.08 24.54
N TYR A 210 37.34 -28.73 24.17
CA TYR A 210 37.33 -29.98 23.40
C TYR A 210 38.11 -31.05 24.15
N ALA A 211 37.41 -32.11 24.57
CA ALA A 211 38.06 -33.32 25.07
C ALA A 211 38.67 -34.11 23.90
N LYS A 212 39.81 -34.75 24.14
CA LYS A 212 40.38 -35.78 23.27
C LYS A 212 40.11 -37.17 23.84
#